data_AF-A0A3M1NBE1-F1
#
_entry.id   AF-A0A3M1NBE1-F1
#
_cell.length_a   1.000
_cell.length_b   1.000
_cell.length_c   1.000
_cell.angle_alpha   90.00
_cell.angle_beta   90.00
_cell.angle_gamma   90.00
#
_symmetry.space_group_name_H-M   'P 1'
#
loop_
_entity.id
_entity.type
_entity.pdbx_description
1 polymer ?
#
loop_
_entity_poly.entity_id
_entity_poly.type
_entity_poly.pdbx_seq_one_letter_code
_entity_poly.pdbx_strand_id
1 'polypeptide(L)'
;MHRQALKRTIARFILRSSATAWLVWCEIITCCLFYWNFTLRYSLVTHLGKPFQTFATLSHFAPEGAWLYILTFAVAFALYALGYRFGARRLRRRRAIWLILSLSALGHATLMPMYPLDATDVYDYIIRARMTAIYGMNPL
;
A
#
# COMPACT_ATOMS: atom_id res chain seq x y z
N MET A 1 -32.89 1.14 22.71
CA MET A 1 -33.25 2.13 21.65
C MET A 1 -32.05 2.90 21.07
N HIS A 2 -30.98 3.18 21.83
CA HIS A 2 -29.81 3.96 21.35
C HIS A 2 -29.04 3.39 20.12
N ARG A 3 -28.87 2.06 20.02
CA ARG A 3 -28.11 1.43 18.91
C ARG A 3 -28.76 1.60 17.54
N GLN A 4 -30.09 1.68 17.45
CA GLN A 4 -30.80 1.83 16.17
C GLN A 4 -30.74 3.27 15.65
N ALA A 5 -30.80 4.26 16.54
CA ALA A 5 -30.62 5.66 16.18
C ALA A 5 -29.21 5.91 15.61
N LEU A 6 -28.17 5.38 16.26
CA LEU A 6 -26.78 5.50 15.80
C LEU A 6 -26.56 4.89 14.41
N LYS A 7 -27.08 3.67 14.17
CA LYS A 7 -27.01 3.01 12.84
C LYS A 7 -27.68 3.85 11.75
N ARG A 8 -28.83 4.45 12.04
CA ARG A 8 -29.56 5.30 11.08
C ARG A 8 -28.82 6.61 10.78
N THR A 9 -28.15 7.20 11.76
CA THR A 9 -27.36 8.42 11.57
C THR A 9 -26.11 8.14 10.74
N ILE A 10 -25.39 7.05 11.03
CA ILE A 10 -24.20 6.63 10.27
C ILE A 10 -24.59 6.29 8.82
N ALA A 11 -25.67 5.54 8.62
CA ALA A 11 -26.14 5.20 7.28
C ALA A 11 -26.51 6.44 6.46
N ARG A 12 -27.19 7.42 7.08
CA ARG A 12 -27.53 8.69 6.41
C ARG A 12 -26.29 9.50 6.06
N PHE A 13 -25.30 9.56 6.95
CA PHE A 13 -24.03 10.23 6.67
C PHE A 13 -23.31 9.59 5.48
N ILE A 14 -23.15 8.26 5.48
CA ILE A 14 -22.49 7.50 4.40
C ILE A 14 -23.18 7.68 3.04
N LEU A 15 -24.51 7.76 3.03
CA LEU A 15 -25.31 7.96 1.82
C LEU A 15 -25.27 9.40 1.31
N ARG A 16 -25.10 10.38 2.21
CA ARG A 16 -25.08 11.81 1.86
C ARG A 16 -23.70 12.30 1.44
N SER A 17 -22.63 11.60 1.83
CA SER A 17 -21.26 11.92 1.42
C SER A 17 -21.05 11.73 -0.09
N SER A 18 -20.33 12.67 -0.70
CA SER A 18 -19.97 12.61 -2.12
C SER A 18 -19.15 11.36 -2.45
N ALA A 19 -19.45 10.73 -3.58
CA ALA A 19 -18.66 9.61 -4.11
C ALA A 19 -17.20 9.99 -4.38
N THR A 20 -16.95 11.24 -4.80
CA THR A 20 -15.58 11.74 -4.99
C THR A 20 -14.83 11.86 -3.66
N ALA A 21 -15.51 12.34 -2.62
CA ALA A 21 -14.93 12.48 -1.28
C ALA A 21 -14.52 11.11 -0.72
N TRP A 22 -15.31 10.06 -0.95
CA TRP A 22 -14.93 8.69 -0.57
C TRP A 22 -13.62 8.24 -1.23
N LEU A 23 -13.46 8.45 -2.54
CA LEU A 23 -12.22 8.09 -3.23
C LEU A 23 -11.02 8.88 -2.70
N VAL A 24 -11.17 10.19 -2.53
CA VAL A 24 -10.11 11.07 -2.03
C VAL A 24 -9.69 10.70 -0.61
N TRP A 25 -10.66 10.47 0.29
CA TRP A 25 -10.34 10.08 1.67
C TRP A 25 -9.69 8.70 1.74
N CYS A 26 -10.18 7.72 0.98
CA CYS A 26 -9.54 6.40 0.91
C CYS A 26 -8.10 6.50 0.41
N GLU A 27 -7.82 7.34 -0.58
CA GLU A 27 -6.47 7.55 -1.07
C GLU A 27 -5.58 8.25 -0.05
N ILE A 28 -6.06 9.35 0.55
CA ILE A 28 -5.30 10.10 1.56
C ILE A 28 -4.91 9.17 2.72
N ILE A 29 -5.85 8.36 3.22
CA ILE A 29 -5.57 7.44 4.33
C ILE A 29 -4.56 6.38 3.87
N THR A 30 -4.72 5.82 2.66
CA THR A 30 -3.75 4.87 2.10
C THR A 30 -2.35 5.50 2.02
N CYS A 31 -2.24 6.71 1.46
CA CYS A 31 -0.98 7.44 1.36
C CYS A 31 -0.34 7.67 2.74
N CYS A 32 -1.12 8.13 3.73
CA CYS A 32 -0.61 8.34 5.09
C CYS A 32 -0.11 7.03 5.72
N LEU A 33 -0.86 5.93 5.55
CA LEU A 33 -0.47 4.61 6.05
C LEU A 33 0.84 4.14 5.42
N PHE A 34 0.95 4.21 4.10
CA PHE A 34 2.15 3.77 3.39
C PHE A 34 3.35 4.67 3.68
N TYR A 35 3.14 5.99 3.71
CA TYR A 35 4.19 6.94 4.03
C TYR A 35 4.77 6.71 5.43
N TRP A 36 3.92 6.50 6.43
CA TRP A 36 4.34 6.31 7.81
C TRP A 36 4.98 4.94 8.06
N ASN A 37 4.34 3.87 7.56
CA ASN A 37 4.79 2.51 7.85
C ASN A 37 5.93 2.05 6.94
N PHE A 38 6.10 2.68 5.78
CA PHE A 38 7.12 2.28 4.81
C PHE A 38 8.05 3.42 4.41
N THR A 39 7.54 4.49 3.78
CA THR A 39 8.42 5.52 3.19
C THR A 39 9.34 6.16 4.22
N LEU A 40 8.83 6.56 5.39
CA LEU A 40 9.66 7.15 6.44
C LEU A 40 10.66 6.17 7.04
N ARG A 41 10.25 4.92 7.24
CA ARG A 41 11.05 3.87 7.90
C ARG A 41 12.17 3.35 7.01
N TYR A 42 11.88 3.19 5.72
CA TYR A 42 12.77 2.56 4.74
C TYR A 42 13.15 3.51 3.61
N SER A 43 13.18 4.81 3.90
CA SER A 43 13.60 5.84 2.94
C SER A 43 15.03 5.57 2.47
N LEU A 44 15.24 5.60 1.16
CA LEU A 44 16.57 5.50 0.57
C LEU A 44 17.39 6.73 0.87
N VAL A 45 16.80 7.92 0.91
CA VAL A 45 17.54 9.14 1.26
C VAL A 45 18.29 8.97 2.59
N THR A 46 17.71 8.22 3.52
CA THR A 46 18.30 7.91 4.82
C THR A 46 19.28 6.73 4.79
N HIS A 47 19.07 5.76 3.91
CA HIS A 47 19.79 4.47 3.94
C HIS A 47 20.72 4.23 2.74
N LEU A 48 20.80 5.16 1.78
CA LEU A 48 21.57 5.00 0.53
C LEU A 48 23.05 4.74 0.78
N GLY A 49 23.62 5.31 1.85
CA GLY A 49 25.02 5.12 2.22
C GLY A 49 25.34 3.79 2.92
N LYS A 50 24.34 2.94 3.17
CA LYS A 50 24.50 1.65 3.84
C LYS A 50 24.34 0.52 2.82
N PRO A 51 25.42 -0.17 2.44
CA PRO A 51 25.32 -1.28 1.49
C PRO A 51 24.56 -2.47 2.12
N PHE A 52 24.00 -3.33 1.26
CA PHE A 52 23.33 -4.59 1.61
C PHE A 52 22.20 -4.47 2.64
N GLN A 53 21.48 -3.35 2.64
CA GLN A 53 20.31 -3.17 3.49
C GLN A 53 19.08 -3.81 2.87
N THR A 54 18.38 -4.59 3.68
CA THR A 54 17.06 -5.16 3.39
C THR A 54 16.04 -4.69 4.42
N PHE A 55 14.76 -4.94 4.20
CA PHE A 55 13.74 -4.69 5.23
C PHE A 55 14.07 -5.41 6.54
N ALA A 56 14.62 -6.62 6.47
CA ALA A 56 14.98 -7.42 7.63
C ALA A 56 16.18 -6.83 8.38
N THR A 57 17.21 -6.36 7.69
CA THR A 57 18.36 -5.74 8.37
C THR A 57 17.99 -4.40 8.99
N LEU A 58 17.18 -3.59 8.29
CA LEU A 58 16.70 -2.30 8.77
C LEU A 58 15.71 -2.42 9.94
N SER A 59 14.95 -3.51 10.00
CA SER A 59 14.08 -3.82 11.14
C SER A 59 14.78 -4.60 12.25
N HIS A 60 16.09 -4.87 12.14
CA HIS A 60 16.84 -5.71 13.09
C HIS A 60 16.21 -7.11 13.30
N PHE A 61 15.65 -7.69 12.24
CA PHE A 61 14.91 -8.96 12.26
C PHE A 61 13.74 -8.98 13.23
N ALA A 62 13.24 -7.81 13.59
CA ALA A 62 12.20 -7.67 14.58
C ALA A 62 10.81 -7.87 13.95
N PRO A 63 9.87 -8.56 14.64
CA PRO A 63 8.59 -8.98 14.08
C PRO A 63 7.62 -7.83 13.81
N GLU A 64 7.88 -6.65 14.36
CA GLU A 64 7.02 -5.47 14.21
C GLU A 64 6.96 -5.02 12.74
N GLY A 65 8.06 -5.17 11.99
CA GLY A 65 8.08 -4.89 10.55
C GLY A 65 7.09 -5.76 9.78
N ALA A 66 7.04 -7.05 10.10
CA ALA A 66 6.10 -8.00 9.49
C ALA A 66 4.65 -7.67 9.88
N TRP A 67 4.39 -7.32 11.13
CA TRP A 67 3.05 -6.93 11.55
C TRP A 67 2.56 -5.65 10.90
N LEU A 68 3.40 -4.64 10.80
CA LEU A 68 3.06 -3.40 10.12
C LEU A 68 2.82 -3.62 8.63
N TYR A 69 3.58 -4.52 8.00
CA TYR A 69 3.32 -4.92 6.62
C TYR A 69 1.92 -5.53 6.47
N ILE A 70 1.63 -6.59 7.22
CA ILE A 70 0.34 -7.31 7.15
C ILE A 70 -0.82 -6.36 7.43
N LEU A 71 -0.72 -5.56 8.50
CA LEU A 71 -1.78 -4.67 8.92
C LEU A 71 -2.01 -3.54 7.92
N THR A 72 -0.94 -2.96 7.36
CA THR A 72 -1.05 -1.90 6.35
C THR A 72 -1.77 -2.42 5.11
N PHE A 73 -1.40 -3.60 4.61
CA PHE A 73 -2.08 -4.20 3.46
C PHE A 73 -3.52 -4.58 3.77
N ALA A 74 -3.81 -5.15 4.94
CA ALA A 74 -5.18 -5.47 5.34
C ALA A 74 -6.08 -4.22 5.36
N VAL A 75 -5.59 -3.11 5.92
CA VAL A 75 -6.29 -1.83 5.93
C VAL A 75 -6.41 -1.25 4.52
N ALA A 76 -5.36 -1.33 3.71
CA ALA A 76 -5.39 -0.87 2.32
C ALA A 76 -6.44 -1.62 1.48
N PHE A 77 -6.55 -2.95 1.64
CA PHE A 77 -7.60 -3.74 0.98
C PHE A 77 -9.00 -3.34 1.45
N ALA A 78 -9.18 -3.07 2.75
CA ALA A 78 -10.45 -2.58 3.27
C ALA A 78 -10.80 -1.20 2.68
N LEU A 79 -9.84 -0.28 2.61
CA LEU A 79 -10.01 1.05 2.01
C LEU A 79 -10.31 0.94 0.51
N TYR A 80 -9.66 0.04 -0.20
CA TYR A 80 -9.95 -0.24 -1.61
C TYR A 80 -11.40 -0.71 -1.80
N ALA A 81 -11.86 -1.66 -0.98
CA ALA A 81 -13.23 -2.15 -1.01
C ALA A 81 -14.25 -1.03 -0.71
N LEU A 82 -13.96 -0.17 0.28
CA LEU A 82 -14.79 0.99 0.62
C LEU A 82 -14.82 2.02 -0.51
N GLY A 83 -13.67 2.38 -1.07
CA GLY A 83 -13.54 3.31 -2.20
C GLY A 83 -14.27 2.80 -3.44
N TYR A 84 -14.19 1.50 -3.72
CA TYR A 84 -14.94 0.88 -4.80
C TYR A 84 -16.45 0.92 -4.55
N ARG A 85 -16.90 0.51 -3.36
CA ARG A 85 -18.32 0.38 -3.00
C ARG A 85 -19.04 1.72 -2.89
N PHE A 86 -18.41 2.71 -2.26
CA PHE A 86 -19.01 4.00 -1.92
C PHE A 86 -18.56 5.16 -2.83
N GLY A 87 -17.47 4.99 -3.57
CA GLY A 87 -16.94 5.98 -4.51
C GLY A 87 -17.12 5.55 -5.97
N ALA A 88 -16.26 4.67 -6.47
CA ALA A 88 -16.13 4.37 -7.90
C ALA A 88 -17.45 3.92 -8.55
N ARG A 89 -18.23 3.07 -7.87
CA ARG A 89 -19.54 2.57 -8.38
C ARG A 89 -20.60 3.65 -8.56
N ARG A 90 -20.48 4.79 -7.88
CA ARG A 90 -21.47 5.88 -7.90
C ARG A 90 -21.10 7.00 -8.89
N LEU A 91 -19.92 6.92 -9.51
CA LEU A 91 -19.39 7.94 -10.43
C LEU A 91 -19.61 7.52 -11.89
N ARG A 92 -19.70 8.52 -12.78
CA ARG A 92 -19.65 8.28 -14.23
C ARG A 92 -18.30 7.66 -14.59
N ARG A 93 -18.29 6.60 -15.39
CA ARG A 93 -17.11 5.81 -15.77
C ARG A 93 -15.88 6.67 -16.11
N ARG A 94 -16.04 7.66 -17.00
CA ARG A 94 -14.93 8.55 -17.41
C ARG A 94 -14.33 9.33 -16.24
N ARG A 95 -15.17 9.91 -15.36
CA ARG A 95 -14.70 10.65 -14.18
C ARG A 95 -14.02 9.73 -13.16
N ALA A 96 -14.58 8.52 -12.96
CA ALA A 96 -13.99 7.54 -12.06
C ALA A 96 -12.59 7.12 -12.50
N ILE A 97 -12.40 6.83 -13.80
CA ILE A 97 -11.09 6.45 -14.34
C ILE A 97 -10.05 7.56 -14.12
N TRP A 98 -10.37 8.80 -14.51
CA TRP A 98 -9.44 9.91 -14.33
C TRP A 98 -9.09 10.16 -12.86
N LEU A 99 -10.07 10.10 -11.97
CA LEU A 99 -9.82 10.24 -10.53
C LEU A 99 -8.92 9.12 -10.00
N ILE A 100 -9.18 7.86 -10.37
CA ILE A 100 -8.38 6.72 -9.92
C ILE A 100 -6.93 6.86 -10.43
N LEU A 101 -6.73 7.24 -11.70
CA LEU A 101 -5.39 7.43 -12.25
C LEU A 101 -4.63 8.56 -11.56
N SER A 102 -5.29 9.72 -11.36
CA SER A 102 -4.68 10.86 -10.69
C SER A 102 -4.34 10.58 -9.22
N LEU A 103 -5.25 9.92 -8.49
CA LEU A 103 -5.01 9.52 -7.11
C LEU A 103 -3.92 8.46 -7.02
N SER A 104 -3.92 7.46 -7.92
CA SER A 104 -2.87 6.45 -7.98
C SER A 104 -1.49 7.05 -8.25
N ALA A 105 -1.38 8.04 -9.14
CA ALA A 105 -0.12 8.75 -9.38
C ALA A 105 0.40 9.42 -8.10
N LEU A 106 -0.49 9.99 -7.29
CA LEU A 106 -0.15 10.57 -5.99
C LEU A 106 0.34 9.50 -5.01
N GLY A 107 -0.36 8.35 -4.91
CA GLY A 107 0.08 7.22 -4.09
C GLY A 107 1.48 6.72 -4.48
N HIS A 108 1.77 6.58 -5.77
CA HIS A 108 3.10 6.19 -6.24
C HIS A 108 4.18 7.23 -5.91
N ALA A 109 3.86 8.53 -6.02
CA ALA A 109 4.79 9.59 -5.64
C ALA A 109 5.18 9.51 -4.16
N THR A 110 4.26 9.10 -3.27
CA THR A 110 4.58 8.92 -1.84
C THR A 110 5.55 7.77 -1.54
N LEU A 111 5.63 6.78 -2.43
CA LEU A 111 6.51 5.61 -2.29
C LEU A 111 7.85 5.79 -3.00
N MET A 112 7.98 6.80 -3.87
CA MET A 112 9.20 7.06 -4.63
C MET A 112 10.48 7.13 -3.76
N PRO A 113 10.48 7.77 -2.56
CA PRO A 113 11.69 7.83 -1.72
C PRO A 113 12.15 6.48 -1.18
N MET A 114 11.30 5.46 -1.20
CA MET A 114 11.61 4.11 -0.74
C MET A 114 12.10 3.21 -1.88
N TYR A 115 11.77 3.52 -3.14
CA TYR A 115 12.15 2.71 -4.30
C TYR A 115 13.60 2.98 -4.74
N PRO A 116 14.49 1.98 -4.90
CA PRO A 116 14.27 0.52 -5.00
C PRO A 116 14.88 -0.31 -3.84
N LEU A 117 14.45 -0.15 -2.60
CA LEU A 117 14.91 -1.01 -1.50
C LEU A 117 14.41 -2.46 -1.69
N ASP A 118 15.30 -3.45 -1.57
CA ASP A 118 15.04 -4.88 -1.83
C ASP A 118 14.56 -5.26 -3.25
N ALA A 119 14.69 -4.39 -4.24
CA ALA A 119 14.47 -4.75 -5.65
C ALA A 119 15.59 -5.64 -6.24
N THR A 120 16.46 -6.17 -5.38
CA THR A 120 17.52 -7.12 -5.76
C THR A 120 17.03 -8.55 -5.91
N ASP A 121 15.79 -8.81 -5.48
CA ASP A 121 15.06 -10.06 -5.71
C ASP A 121 15.09 -10.52 -7.18
N VAL A 122 15.07 -9.59 -8.14
CA VAL A 122 15.24 -9.90 -9.57
C VAL A 122 16.60 -10.57 -9.85
N TYR A 123 17.69 -10.09 -9.26
CA TYR A 123 19.02 -10.70 -9.43
C TYR A 123 19.09 -12.06 -8.76
N ASP A 124 18.50 -12.18 -7.56
CA ASP A 124 18.38 -13.45 -6.85
C ASP A 124 17.62 -14.49 -7.68
N TYR A 125 16.52 -14.12 -8.32
CA TYR A 125 15.76 -15.02 -9.19
C TYR A 125 16.58 -15.47 -10.39
N ILE A 126 17.34 -14.57 -11.02
CA ILE A 126 18.22 -14.92 -12.16
C ILE A 126 19.29 -15.92 -11.71
N ILE A 127 19.96 -15.68 -10.59
CA ILE A 127 21.00 -16.59 -10.09
C ILE A 127 20.41 -17.93 -9.67
N ARG A 128 19.31 -17.93 -8.91
CA ARG A 128 18.59 -19.15 -8.52
C ARG A 128 18.15 -19.96 -9.73
N ALA A 129 17.62 -19.32 -10.75
CA ALA A 129 17.25 -19.99 -12.00
C ALA A 129 18.46 -20.63 -12.68
N ARG A 130 19.62 -19.96 -12.71
CA ARG A 130 20.85 -20.54 -13.27
C ARG A 130 21.39 -21.70 -12.44
N MET A 131 21.34 -21.63 -11.11
CA MET A 131 21.74 -22.71 -10.22
C MET A 131 20.99 -24.01 -10.54
N THR A 132 19.68 -23.92 -10.71
CA THR A 132 18.86 -25.09 -11.09
C THR A 132 19.09 -25.51 -12.54
N ALA A 133 19.02 -24.57 -13.48
CA ALA A 133 18.95 -24.89 -14.91
C ALA A 133 20.30 -25.25 -15.55
N ILE A 134 21.39 -24.62 -15.09
CA ILE A 134 22.74 -24.83 -15.66
C ILE A 134 23.54 -25.78 -14.79
N TYR A 135 23.47 -25.62 -13.47
CA TYR A 135 24.37 -26.30 -12.54
C TYR A 135 23.72 -27.49 -11.82
N GLY A 136 22.41 -27.74 -12.00
CA GLY A 136 21.69 -28.83 -11.34
C GLY A 136 21.68 -28.72 -9.81
N MET A 137 21.96 -27.54 -9.26
CA MET A 137 22.03 -27.29 -7.83
C MET A 137 20.65 -26.93 -7.26
N ASN A 138 20.46 -27.15 -5.96
CA ASN A 138 19.27 -26.69 -5.26
C ASN A 138 19.37 -25.17 -4.99
N PRO A 139 18.42 -24.34 -5.44
CA PRO A 139 18.47 -22.88 -5.27
C PRO A 139 17.93 -22.37 -3.92
N LEU A 140 17.59 -23.27 -2.99
CA LEU A 140 17.02 -23.00 -1.67
C LEU A 140 18.06 -23.15 -0.55
#